data_AF-A0A0E2E300-F1
#
_entry.id   AF-A0A0E2E300-F1
#
_cell.length_a   1.000
_cell.length_b   1.000
_cell.length_c   1.000
_cell.angle_alpha   90.00
_cell.angle_beta   90.00
_cell.angle_gamma   90.00
#
_symmetry.space_group_name_H-M   'P 1'
#
loop_
_entity.id
_entity.type
_entity.pdbx_description
1 polymer ?
#
loop_
_entity_poly.entity_id
_entity_poly.type
_entity_poly.pdbx_seq_one_letter_code
_entity_poly.pdbx_strand_id
1 'polypeptide(L)'
;MKKNCVSILLIGFLCMNLFSQSYDERRIFFGENYQAIQKISKERESIIKDSYSEVLAFANKFHIFSESSLVEHGIYKEVHNSFVFYRFLFTDNHSYGTFVFNYLQIFCLAYKNKLYVLGSSYLHEAHLIEETIHVAEENIYSNYSVIQEDDDFEIIMHKTKDKTESYDDGESDSESTVEVSGDGKAYFYKLSDILKTIEKNYSKAGSIVQVELKDYKSVSCGRTLIDEKCPFMYTIQNAFDKNPETAYVENTEDNEITISIFSDKKIKRVGIINGFVKSPNLYESNNRIREMYINDKIFELKDVHSKDFVFFGIPLSSDIYIQTVELYKGNRYSDTCIAEIQIK
;
A
#
# COMPACT_ATOMS: atom_id res chain seq x y z
N MET A 1 44.53 7.70 -40.87
CA MET A 1 43.25 7.05 -40.49
C MET A 1 43.39 6.43 -39.10
N LYS A 2 43.07 7.16 -38.03
CA LYS A 2 43.01 6.67 -36.64
C LYS A 2 42.38 7.75 -35.74
N LYS A 3 41.10 8.03 -35.97
CA LYS A 3 40.20 8.76 -35.06
C LYS A 3 38.81 8.20 -35.40
N ASN A 4 38.09 7.70 -34.40
CA ASN A 4 36.67 7.22 -34.43
C ASN A 4 36.41 5.85 -33.76
N CYS A 5 37.29 5.33 -32.89
CA CYS A 5 36.94 4.17 -32.04
C CYS A 5 36.70 4.50 -30.56
N VAL A 6 37.01 5.72 -30.09
CA VAL A 6 36.89 6.05 -28.65
C VAL A 6 35.53 6.66 -28.28
N SER A 7 34.79 7.21 -29.25
CA SER A 7 33.49 7.86 -28.97
C SER A 7 32.30 6.90 -28.86
N ILE A 8 32.37 5.71 -29.45
CA ILE A 8 31.26 4.73 -29.41
C ILE A 8 31.23 3.98 -28.06
N LEU A 9 32.39 3.76 -27.44
CA LEU A 9 32.49 3.12 -26.12
C LEU A 9 32.02 4.03 -24.97
N LEU A 10 32.22 5.35 -25.06
CA LEU A 10 31.70 6.29 -24.06
C LEU A 10 30.19 6.50 -24.17
N ILE A 11 29.62 6.49 -25.38
CA ILE A 11 28.17 6.59 -25.58
C ILE A 11 27.47 5.31 -25.13
N GLY A 12 28.07 4.13 -25.34
CA GLY A 12 27.57 2.87 -24.78
C GLY A 12 27.52 2.85 -23.25
N PHE A 13 28.51 3.46 -22.58
CA PHE A 13 28.54 3.55 -21.11
C PHE A 13 27.61 4.63 -20.53
N LEU A 14 27.34 5.71 -21.28
CA LEU A 14 26.37 6.73 -20.89
C LEU A 14 24.92 6.29 -21.15
N CYS A 15 24.66 5.51 -22.21
CA CYS A 15 23.32 4.96 -22.48
C CYS A 15 22.94 3.81 -21.55
N MET A 16 23.89 3.02 -21.04
CA MET A 16 23.62 1.99 -20.03
C MET A 16 23.27 2.58 -18.65
N ASN A 17 23.75 3.79 -18.33
CA ASN A 17 23.39 4.49 -17.09
C ASN A 17 22.07 5.28 -17.19
N LEU A 18 21.53 5.49 -18.39
CA LEU A 18 20.22 6.13 -18.60
C LEU A 18 19.04 5.12 -18.58
N PHE A 19 19.33 3.82 -18.64
CA PHE A 19 18.33 2.75 -18.56
C PHE A 19 18.43 1.90 -17.28
N SER A 20 19.35 2.22 -16.37
CA SER A 20 19.25 1.79 -14.97
C SER A 20 18.81 2.98 -14.11
N GLN A 21 17.52 3.32 -14.14
CA GLN A 21 16.93 3.76 -12.87
C GLN A 21 17.18 2.58 -11.94
N SER A 22 18.14 2.70 -11.03
CA SER A 22 18.45 1.66 -10.06
C SER A 22 17.13 1.25 -9.42
N TYR A 23 16.68 0.03 -9.71
CA TYR A 23 15.40 -0.45 -9.22
C TYR A 23 15.54 -0.64 -7.72
N ASP A 24 15.07 0.34 -6.98
CA ASP A 24 15.19 0.37 -5.53
C ASP A 24 14.24 -0.66 -4.93
N GLU A 25 14.78 -1.72 -4.36
CA GLU A 25 13.99 -2.82 -3.75
C GLU A 25 12.95 -2.30 -2.74
N ARG A 26 13.26 -1.18 -2.07
CA ARG A 26 12.35 -0.56 -1.10
C ARG A 26 11.05 -0.11 -1.75
N ARG A 27 11.09 0.31 -3.01
CA ARG A 27 9.89 0.70 -3.78
C ARG A 27 8.98 -0.50 -4.01
N ILE A 28 9.56 -1.68 -4.20
CA ILE A 28 8.80 -2.93 -4.31
C ILE A 28 8.14 -3.27 -2.98
N PHE A 29 8.91 -3.19 -1.88
CA PHE A 29 8.45 -3.58 -0.56
C PHE A 29 7.48 -2.59 0.08
N PHE A 30 7.61 -1.29 -0.21
CA PHE A 30 6.93 -0.21 0.53
C PHE A 30 6.16 0.76 -0.36
N GLY A 31 6.08 0.49 -1.67
CA GLY A 31 5.38 1.36 -2.62
C GLY A 31 6.07 2.72 -2.81
N GLU A 32 5.31 3.74 -3.21
CA GLU A 32 5.85 5.05 -3.59
C GLU A 32 6.42 5.86 -2.41
N ASN A 33 6.08 5.52 -1.17
CA ASN A 33 6.60 6.16 0.06
C ASN A 33 8.00 5.68 0.48
N TYR A 34 8.64 4.81 -0.31
CA TYR A 34 9.92 4.19 0.01
C TYR A 34 11.08 5.17 0.27
N GLN A 35 11.00 6.41 -0.24
CA GLN A 35 12.08 7.39 -0.14
C GLN A 35 12.38 7.79 1.32
N ALA A 36 11.37 7.75 2.20
CA ALA A 36 11.53 8.02 3.64
C ALA A 36 12.12 6.82 4.42
N ILE A 37 12.20 5.65 3.79
CA ILE A 37 12.54 4.38 4.43
C ILE A 37 13.96 3.98 4.06
N GLN A 38 14.85 3.79 5.02
CA GLN A 38 16.26 3.48 4.80
C GLN A 38 16.60 2.08 5.31
N LYS A 39 17.30 1.28 4.50
CA LYS A 39 17.84 -0.01 4.94
C LYS A 39 18.99 0.24 5.92
N ILE A 40 18.97 -0.46 7.05
CA ILE A 40 19.98 -0.35 8.10
C ILE A 40 20.51 -1.74 8.49
N SER A 41 21.66 -1.75 9.16
CA SER A 41 22.23 -2.97 9.72
C SER A 41 21.86 -3.09 11.19
N LYS A 42 21.50 -4.31 11.61
CA LYS A 42 21.21 -4.69 12.99
C LYS A 42 22.21 -4.16 14.02
N GLU A 43 23.51 -4.15 13.68
CA GLU A 43 24.57 -3.76 14.60
C GLU A 43 24.72 -2.24 14.80
N ARG A 44 24.05 -1.41 13.97
CA ARG A 44 24.20 0.05 14.03
C ARG A 44 23.42 0.71 15.16
N GLU A 45 22.37 0.06 15.67
CA GLU A 45 21.46 0.68 16.64
C GLU A 45 21.22 -0.26 17.83
N SER A 46 21.55 0.21 19.03
CA SER A 46 21.47 -0.62 20.25
C SER A 46 20.07 -1.17 20.49
N ILE A 47 19.03 -0.36 20.29
CA ILE A 47 17.63 -0.78 20.46
C ILE A 47 17.26 -1.96 19.54
N ILE A 48 17.83 -2.01 18.34
CA ILE A 48 17.61 -3.13 17.42
C ILE A 48 18.42 -4.34 17.88
N LYS A 49 19.70 -4.15 18.16
CA LYS A 49 20.58 -5.23 18.62
C LYS A 49 20.03 -5.93 19.86
N ASP A 50 19.55 -5.15 20.83
CA ASP A 50 19.05 -5.63 22.11
C ASP A 50 17.68 -6.32 21.98
N SER A 51 16.87 -5.90 21.00
CA SER A 51 15.52 -6.45 20.79
C SER A 51 15.40 -7.52 19.71
N TYR A 52 16.42 -7.71 18.87
CA TYR A 52 16.32 -8.51 17.65
C TYR A 52 15.85 -9.94 17.90
N SER A 53 16.41 -10.63 18.90
CA SER A 53 16.03 -12.01 19.21
C SER A 53 14.57 -12.12 19.65
N GLU A 54 14.05 -11.13 20.37
CA GLU A 54 12.63 -11.09 20.75
C GLU A 54 11.74 -10.78 19.55
N VAL A 55 12.16 -9.88 18.65
CA VAL A 55 11.44 -9.58 17.39
C VAL A 55 11.36 -10.83 16.51
N LEU A 56 12.48 -11.55 16.34
CA LEU A 56 12.50 -12.78 15.55
C LEU A 56 11.65 -13.89 16.21
N ALA A 57 11.73 -14.04 17.53
CA ALA A 57 10.87 -14.99 18.25
C ALA A 57 9.39 -14.62 18.15
N PHE A 58 9.05 -13.32 18.12
CA PHE A 58 7.70 -12.85 17.85
C PHE A 58 7.29 -13.19 16.41
N ALA A 59 8.11 -12.89 15.41
CA ALA A 59 7.83 -13.17 14.00
C ALA A 59 7.54 -14.67 13.76
N ASN A 60 8.33 -15.56 14.36
CA ASN A 60 8.11 -17.02 14.23
C ASN A 60 6.77 -17.50 14.82
N LYS A 61 6.12 -16.75 15.73
CA LYS A 61 4.76 -17.08 16.20
C LYS A 61 3.66 -16.78 15.18
N PHE A 62 3.94 -15.90 14.22
CA PHE A 62 3.03 -15.51 13.13
C PHE A 62 3.45 -16.13 11.79
N HIS A 63 4.48 -16.97 11.78
CA HIS A 63 4.87 -17.70 10.59
C HIS A 63 3.88 -18.84 10.33
N ILE A 64 3.30 -18.89 9.13
CA ILE A 64 2.21 -19.81 8.78
C ILE A 64 2.53 -20.71 7.58
N PHE A 65 3.59 -20.40 6.82
CA PHE A 65 3.87 -21.06 5.54
C PHE A 65 4.77 -22.29 5.67
N SER A 66 5.55 -22.40 6.74
CA SER A 66 6.43 -23.54 6.94
C SER A 66 6.74 -23.79 8.42
N GLU A 67 7.30 -24.97 8.69
CA GLU A 67 7.90 -25.31 9.99
C GLU A 67 9.32 -24.75 10.14
N SER A 68 9.88 -24.16 9.08
CA SER A 68 11.22 -23.58 9.11
C SER A 68 11.21 -22.27 9.88
N SER A 69 12.26 -22.03 10.65
CA SER A 69 12.43 -20.74 11.31
C SER A 69 12.74 -19.65 10.28
N LEU A 70 12.11 -18.51 10.48
CA LEU A 70 12.36 -17.30 9.71
C LEU A 70 13.82 -16.83 9.85
N VAL A 71 14.34 -16.24 8.79
CA VAL A 71 15.62 -15.52 8.75
C VAL A 71 15.41 -14.06 8.33
N GLU A 72 16.34 -13.19 8.72
CA GLU A 72 16.28 -11.77 8.33
C GLU A 72 16.56 -11.60 6.84
N HIS A 73 15.63 -10.92 6.16
CA HIS A 73 15.84 -10.37 4.84
C HIS A 73 16.41 -8.94 4.92
N GLY A 74 15.87 -8.12 5.82
CA GLY A 74 16.37 -6.78 6.05
C GLY A 74 15.66 -6.01 7.15
N ILE A 75 16.35 -5.01 7.69
CA ILE A 75 15.81 -4.08 8.68
C ILE A 75 15.79 -2.70 8.05
N TYR A 76 14.64 -2.03 8.13
CA TYR A 76 14.44 -0.72 7.55
C TYR A 76 13.98 0.26 8.63
N LYS A 77 14.36 1.52 8.45
CA LYS A 77 14.12 2.61 9.38
C LYS A 77 13.46 3.78 8.67
N GLU A 78 12.47 4.36 9.31
CA GLU A 78 11.81 5.59 8.90
C GLU A 78 11.79 6.56 10.08
N VAL A 79 12.08 7.84 9.84
CA VAL A 79 12.17 8.85 10.89
C VAL A 79 11.25 10.00 10.57
N HIS A 80 10.37 10.30 11.52
CA HIS A 80 9.41 11.40 11.46
C HIS A 80 9.56 12.26 12.71
N ASN A 81 10.19 13.44 12.60
CA ASN A 81 10.57 14.26 13.73
C ASN A 81 11.36 13.46 14.79
N SER A 82 10.81 13.30 16.00
CA SER A 82 11.42 12.52 17.09
C SER A 82 10.99 11.05 17.10
N PHE A 83 10.07 10.64 16.22
CA PHE A 83 9.55 9.28 16.16
C PHE A 83 10.33 8.46 15.15
N VAL A 84 10.66 7.23 15.55
CA VAL A 84 11.42 6.29 14.73
C VAL A 84 10.61 5.03 14.58
N PHE A 85 10.37 4.65 13.33
CA PHE A 85 9.67 3.42 12.97
C PHE A 85 10.67 2.44 12.36
N TYR A 86 10.52 1.17 12.69
CA TYR A 86 11.31 0.08 12.12
C TYR A 86 10.41 -0.94 11.43
N ARG A 87 10.89 -1.48 10.31
CA ARG A 87 10.29 -2.60 9.59
C ARG A 87 11.32 -3.72 9.56
N PHE A 88 10.99 -4.85 10.19
CA PHE A 88 11.80 -6.06 10.10
C PHE A 88 11.15 -6.95 9.06
N LEU A 89 11.85 -7.23 7.97
CA LEU A 89 11.41 -8.18 6.95
C LEU A 89 12.11 -9.52 7.18
N PHE A 90 11.31 -10.57 7.32
CA PHE A 90 11.75 -11.93 7.50
C PHE A 90 11.26 -12.83 6.37
N THR A 91 12.00 -13.88 6.06
CA THR A 91 11.64 -14.91 5.06
C THR A 91 12.07 -16.28 5.57
N ASP A 92 11.47 -17.35 5.07
CA ASP A 92 11.89 -18.73 5.32
C ASP A 92 12.86 -19.24 4.24
N ASN A 93 13.33 -18.37 3.32
CA ASN A 93 14.18 -18.68 2.17
C ASN A 93 13.59 -19.71 1.18
N HIS A 94 12.30 -20.04 1.27
CA HIS A 94 11.67 -20.92 0.30
C HIS A 94 11.25 -20.12 -0.95
N SER A 95 11.54 -20.69 -2.12
CA SER A 95 11.11 -20.14 -3.41
C SER A 95 9.75 -20.72 -3.74
N TYR A 96 8.68 -19.94 -3.58
CA TYR A 96 7.30 -20.38 -3.83
C TYR A 96 6.83 -20.18 -5.28
N GLY A 97 7.74 -20.02 -6.25
CA GLY A 97 7.42 -19.86 -7.68
C GLY A 97 7.78 -18.48 -8.23
N THR A 98 6.99 -17.98 -9.19
CA THR A 98 7.25 -16.73 -9.94
C THR A 98 6.97 -15.44 -9.18
N PHE A 99 6.26 -15.50 -8.04
CA PHE A 99 6.02 -14.35 -7.17
C PHE A 99 6.90 -14.44 -5.91
N VAL A 100 7.80 -13.47 -5.74
CA VAL A 100 9.00 -13.58 -4.87
C VAL A 100 8.90 -12.65 -3.64
N PHE A 101 7.72 -12.50 -3.03
CA PHE A 101 7.50 -11.51 -1.96
C PHE A 101 6.83 -12.05 -0.68
N ASN A 102 7.09 -13.32 -0.31
CA ASN A 102 6.65 -13.90 0.97
C ASN A 102 7.53 -13.40 2.14
N TYR A 103 7.50 -12.09 2.39
CA TYR A 103 8.21 -11.45 3.48
C TYR A 103 7.26 -11.11 4.61
N LEU A 104 7.45 -11.74 5.78
CA LEU A 104 6.75 -11.33 7.00
C LEU A 104 7.36 -10.02 7.50
N GLN A 105 6.56 -8.97 7.51
CA GLN A 105 6.91 -7.67 8.05
C GLN A 105 6.46 -7.56 9.51
N ILE A 106 7.39 -7.21 10.41
CA ILE A 106 7.07 -6.73 11.76
C ILE A 106 7.29 -5.22 11.80
N PHE A 107 6.21 -4.46 11.98
CA PHE A 107 6.22 -3.00 12.01
C PHE A 107 6.22 -2.49 13.44
N CYS A 108 7.24 -1.70 13.79
CA CYS A 108 7.53 -1.27 15.16
C CYS A 108 7.68 0.25 15.28
N LEU A 109 7.22 0.80 16.40
CA LEU A 109 7.59 2.14 16.88
C LEU A 109 8.66 2.03 17.96
N ALA A 110 9.75 2.77 17.84
CA ALA A 110 10.68 2.95 18.94
C ALA A 110 10.24 4.10 19.84
N TYR A 111 10.04 3.78 21.12
CA TYR A 111 9.63 4.76 22.11
C TYR A 111 10.23 4.40 23.48
N LYS A 112 10.79 5.39 24.18
CA LYS A 112 11.40 5.24 25.51
C LYS A 112 12.32 3.99 25.64
N ASN A 113 13.19 3.79 24.65
CA ASN A 113 14.18 2.70 24.58
C ASN A 113 13.58 1.27 24.50
N LYS A 114 12.37 1.14 23.96
CA LYS A 114 11.72 -0.15 23.64
C LYS A 114 11.12 -0.13 22.24
N LEU A 115 10.95 -1.32 21.65
CA LEU A 115 10.19 -1.49 20.42
C LEU A 115 8.74 -1.87 20.74
N TYR A 116 7.80 -1.11 20.19
CA TYR A 116 6.38 -1.38 20.27
C TYR A 116 5.91 -1.93 18.94
N VAL A 117 5.54 -3.21 18.91
CA VAL A 117 5.02 -3.86 17.70
C VAL A 117 3.62 -3.33 17.45
N LEU A 118 3.47 -2.60 16.35
CA LEU A 118 2.20 -2.03 15.90
C LEU A 118 1.46 -2.98 14.96
N GLY A 119 2.19 -3.83 14.24
CA GLY A 119 1.57 -4.77 13.31
C GLY A 119 2.52 -5.87 12.83
N SER A 120 1.92 -6.93 12.33
CA SER A 120 2.60 -8.06 11.69
C SER A 120 1.74 -8.55 10.52
N SER A 121 2.30 -8.53 9.31
CA SER A 121 1.63 -9.02 8.11
C SER A 121 2.67 -9.42 7.07
N TYR A 122 2.32 -10.36 6.21
CA TYR A 122 3.14 -10.58 5.02
C TYR A 122 2.91 -9.46 4.01
N LEU A 123 3.99 -9.10 3.29
CA LEU A 123 3.87 -8.18 2.16
C LEU A 123 3.01 -8.79 1.05
N HIS A 124 3.09 -10.10 0.87
CA HIS A 124 2.27 -10.89 -0.05
C HIS A 124 1.97 -12.26 0.56
N GLU A 125 0.70 -12.68 0.51
CA GLU A 125 0.24 -14.04 0.83
C GLU A 125 -0.52 -14.58 -0.37
N ALA A 126 -0.10 -15.74 -0.88
CA ALA A 126 -0.83 -16.48 -1.90
C ALA A 126 -1.53 -17.68 -1.25
N HIS A 127 -2.83 -17.79 -1.47
CA HIS A 127 -3.67 -18.88 -1.01
C HIS A 127 -4.28 -19.59 -2.22
N LEU A 128 -3.98 -20.88 -2.37
CA LEU A 128 -4.55 -21.72 -3.40
C LEU A 128 -5.61 -22.64 -2.77
N ILE A 129 -6.83 -22.57 -3.29
CA ILE A 129 -7.96 -23.39 -2.89
C ILE A 129 -8.30 -24.29 -4.08
N GLU A 130 -7.91 -25.57 -4.01
CA GLU A 130 -8.24 -26.56 -5.02
C GLU A 130 -9.39 -27.45 -4.54
N GLU A 131 -10.50 -27.42 -5.28
CA GLU A 131 -11.62 -28.34 -5.16
C GLU A 131 -11.81 -29.08 -6.49
N THR A 132 -12.59 -30.16 -6.49
CA THR A 132 -12.70 -31.10 -7.64
C THR A 132 -13.07 -30.44 -8.98
N ILE A 133 -13.81 -29.33 -8.97
CA ILE A 133 -14.30 -28.62 -10.17
C ILE A 133 -14.09 -27.10 -10.07
N HIS A 134 -13.33 -26.64 -9.08
CA HIS A 134 -13.20 -25.23 -8.74
C HIS A 134 -11.81 -24.97 -8.16
N VAL A 135 -11.08 -24.05 -8.77
CA VAL A 135 -9.78 -23.58 -8.27
C VAL A 135 -9.90 -22.09 -8.01
N ALA A 136 -9.59 -21.66 -6.79
CA ALA A 136 -9.47 -20.26 -6.46
C ALA A 136 -8.05 -19.92 -6.04
N GLU A 137 -7.49 -18.88 -6.66
CA GLU A 137 -6.23 -18.27 -6.24
C GLU A 137 -6.53 -16.92 -5.61
N GLU A 138 -6.08 -16.72 -4.39
CA GLU A 138 -6.25 -15.48 -3.64
C GLU A 138 -4.89 -14.91 -3.24
N ASN A 139 -4.62 -13.70 -3.71
CA ASN A 139 -3.41 -12.95 -3.44
C ASN A 139 -3.72 -11.76 -2.52
N ILE A 140 -3.06 -11.70 -1.37
CA ILE A 140 -3.24 -10.66 -0.37
C ILE A 140 -1.96 -9.85 -0.23
N TYR A 141 -2.03 -8.55 -0.45
CA TYR A 141 -0.92 -7.61 -0.32
C TYR A 141 -1.15 -6.71 0.89
N SER A 142 -0.21 -6.65 1.84
CA SER A 142 -0.37 -5.83 3.05
C SER A 142 0.83 -4.96 3.36
N ASN A 143 0.60 -3.72 3.79
CA ASN A 143 1.68 -2.79 4.13
C ASN A 143 1.31 -1.76 5.20
N TYR A 144 2.32 -0.99 5.63
CA TYR A 144 2.17 0.10 6.60
C TYR A 144 2.81 1.41 6.11
N SER A 145 2.03 2.48 6.14
CA SER A 145 2.49 3.84 5.87
C SER A 145 2.41 4.71 7.11
N VAL A 146 3.26 5.74 7.18
CA VAL A 146 3.20 6.77 8.21
C VAL A 146 3.09 8.12 7.52
N ILE A 147 2.03 8.87 7.82
CA ILE A 147 1.80 10.20 7.26
C ILE A 147 1.67 11.22 8.39
N GLN A 148 2.12 12.45 8.14
CA GLN A 148 1.93 13.55 9.08
C GLN A 148 0.56 14.19 8.84
N GLU A 149 -0.29 14.32 9.86
CA GLU A 149 -1.62 14.98 9.80
C GLU A 149 -1.69 16.11 10.83
N ASP A 150 -1.75 17.36 10.35
CA ASP A 150 -1.69 18.57 11.19
C ASP A 150 -0.56 18.48 12.25
N ASP A 151 -0.92 18.32 13.53
CA ASP A 151 -0.03 18.22 14.69
C ASP A 151 0.20 16.78 15.19
N ASP A 152 -0.25 15.76 14.46
CA ASP A 152 -0.15 14.33 14.80
C ASP A 152 0.40 13.52 13.61
N PHE A 153 0.53 12.21 13.79
CA PHE A 153 0.84 11.26 12.73
C PHE A 153 -0.24 10.19 12.64
N GLU A 154 -0.52 9.75 11.42
CA GLU A 154 -1.37 8.59 11.16
C GLU A 154 -0.51 7.42 10.69
N ILE A 155 -0.71 6.27 11.34
CA ILE A 155 -0.25 4.99 10.83
C ILE A 155 -1.42 4.43 10.03
N ILE A 156 -1.14 4.01 8.80
CA ILE A 156 -2.13 3.40 7.93
C ILE A 156 -1.70 1.96 7.68
N MET A 157 -2.57 1.01 7.99
CA MET A 157 -2.41 -0.39 7.55
C MET A 157 -3.26 -0.59 6.31
N HIS A 158 -2.65 -1.03 5.23
CA HIS A 158 -3.30 -1.24 3.94
C HIS A 158 -3.31 -2.73 3.64
N LYS A 159 -4.42 -3.22 3.09
CA LYS A 159 -4.60 -4.60 2.65
C LYS A 159 -5.37 -4.61 1.34
N THR A 160 -4.77 -5.12 0.29
CA THR A 160 -5.43 -5.32 -1.01
C THR A 160 -5.50 -6.81 -1.29
N LYS A 161 -6.67 -7.28 -1.69
CA LYS A 161 -6.90 -8.66 -2.11
C LYS A 161 -7.19 -8.67 -3.60
N ASP A 162 -6.58 -9.61 -4.31
CA ASP A 162 -6.90 -9.97 -5.69
C ASP A 162 -7.25 -11.45 -5.75
N LYS A 163 -8.31 -11.81 -6.46
CA LYS A 163 -8.84 -13.18 -6.46
C LYS A 163 -9.26 -13.61 -7.86
N THR A 164 -8.83 -14.78 -8.25
CA THR A 164 -9.23 -15.42 -9.50
C THR A 164 -9.89 -16.76 -9.18
N GLU A 165 -11.03 -17.05 -9.80
CA GLU A 165 -11.71 -18.33 -9.70
C GLU A 165 -11.77 -18.99 -11.08
N SER A 166 -11.50 -20.29 -11.15
CA SER A 166 -11.66 -21.08 -12.37
C SER A 166 -12.58 -22.25 -12.08
N TYR A 167 -13.51 -22.50 -13.00
CA TYR A 167 -14.50 -23.56 -12.92
C TYR A 167 -14.32 -24.53 -14.09
N ASP A 168 -14.22 -25.82 -13.77
CA ASP A 168 -14.26 -26.92 -14.73
C ASP A 168 -15.72 -27.35 -14.91
N ASP A 169 -16.22 -27.30 -16.15
CA ASP A 169 -17.61 -27.64 -16.46
C ASP A 169 -17.87 -29.16 -16.51
N GLY A 170 -16.83 -29.99 -16.45
CA GLY A 170 -16.91 -31.45 -16.35
C GLY A 170 -17.57 -32.17 -17.53
N GLU A 171 -18.04 -31.44 -18.56
CA GLU A 171 -18.71 -32.00 -19.74
C GLU A 171 -18.01 -31.60 -21.06
N SER A 172 -17.00 -30.72 -21.03
CA SER A 172 -16.18 -30.38 -22.18
C SER A 172 -14.73 -30.03 -21.79
N ASP A 173 -13.80 -30.00 -22.76
CA ASP A 173 -12.43 -29.50 -22.56
C ASP A 173 -12.38 -27.96 -22.33
N SER A 174 -13.48 -27.34 -21.85
CA SER A 174 -13.58 -25.89 -21.68
C SER A 174 -13.56 -25.49 -20.21
N GLU A 175 -12.41 -25.00 -19.76
CA GLU A 175 -12.27 -24.30 -18.48
C GLU A 175 -12.80 -22.87 -18.62
N SER A 176 -13.60 -22.42 -17.66
CA SER A 176 -14.02 -21.02 -17.58
C SER A 176 -13.36 -20.35 -16.38
N THR A 177 -12.53 -19.33 -16.64
CA THR A 177 -11.92 -18.51 -15.59
C THR A 177 -12.73 -17.24 -15.43
N VAL A 178 -13.19 -16.99 -14.20
CA VAL A 178 -13.85 -15.76 -13.79
C VAL A 178 -12.93 -15.05 -12.80
N GLU A 179 -12.47 -13.85 -13.17
CA GLU A 179 -11.82 -12.98 -12.19
C GLU A 179 -12.89 -12.43 -11.25
N VAL A 180 -12.77 -12.74 -9.95
CA VAL A 180 -13.72 -12.27 -8.95
C VAL A 180 -13.17 -10.99 -8.34
N SER A 181 -14.03 -9.99 -8.17
CA SER A 181 -13.64 -8.68 -7.63
C SER A 181 -12.79 -8.80 -6.36
N GLY A 182 -11.50 -8.47 -6.47
CA GLY A 182 -10.65 -8.12 -5.34
C GLY A 182 -11.18 -6.88 -4.61
N ASP A 183 -10.76 -6.66 -3.36
CA ASP A 183 -11.10 -5.47 -2.57
C ASP A 183 -9.85 -4.85 -1.93
N GLY A 184 -9.84 -3.52 -1.82
CA GLY A 184 -8.81 -2.78 -1.09
C GLY A 184 -9.35 -2.27 0.24
N LYS A 185 -8.54 -2.34 1.29
CA LYS A 185 -8.86 -1.82 2.62
C LYS A 185 -7.70 -1.01 3.18
N ALA A 186 -8.02 0.03 3.95
CA ALA A 186 -7.06 0.75 4.76
C ALA A 186 -7.64 1.08 6.13
N TYR A 187 -6.83 0.95 7.17
CA TYR A 187 -7.19 1.23 8.57
C TYR A 187 -6.23 2.28 9.13
N PHE A 188 -6.78 3.30 9.77
CA PHE A 188 -6.03 4.48 10.18
C PHE A 188 -6.00 4.60 11.70
N TYR A 189 -4.79 4.76 12.23
CA TYR A 189 -4.50 4.82 13.65
C TYR A 189 -3.76 6.11 13.96
N LYS A 190 -4.17 6.82 15.01
CA LYS A 190 -3.45 8.01 15.45
C LYS A 190 -2.27 7.63 16.32
N LEU A 191 -1.11 8.21 16.04
CA LEU A 191 0.08 8.04 16.86
C LEU A 191 -0.18 8.54 18.29
N SER A 192 -0.87 9.67 18.48
CA SER A 192 -1.22 10.16 19.81
C SER A 192 -2.02 9.16 20.65
N ASP A 193 -2.93 8.40 20.05
CA ASP A 193 -3.74 7.39 20.75
C ASP A 193 -2.95 6.10 21.02
N ILE A 194 -2.04 5.73 20.10
CA ILE A 194 -1.05 4.67 20.30
C ILE A 194 -0.15 5.00 21.50
N LEU A 195 0.38 6.23 21.57
CA LEU A 195 1.24 6.66 22.66
C LEU A 195 0.51 6.65 24.00
N LYS A 196 -0.75 7.12 24.08
CA LYS A 196 -1.58 7.00 25.30
C LYS A 196 -1.74 5.54 25.73
N THR A 197 -1.96 4.63 24.78
CA THR A 197 -2.09 3.19 25.03
C THR A 197 -0.79 2.59 25.56
N ILE A 198 0.34 2.99 24.98
CA ILE A 198 1.69 2.60 25.43
C ILE A 198 1.94 3.08 26.86
N GLU A 199 1.64 4.35 27.16
CA GLU A 199 1.91 4.95 28.46
C GLU A 199 1.07 4.35 29.57
N LYS A 200 -0.19 3.99 29.28
CA LYS A 200 -1.06 3.27 30.23
C LYS A 200 -0.54 1.87 30.56
N ASN A 201 0.15 1.22 29.63
CA ASN A 201 0.62 -0.17 29.73
C ASN A 201 2.15 -0.31 29.82
N TYR A 202 2.85 0.77 30.15
CA TYR A 202 4.31 0.89 30.00
C TYR A 202 5.13 -0.14 30.80
N SER A 203 4.55 -0.70 31.86
CA SER A 203 5.20 -1.64 32.79
C SER A 203 5.43 -3.06 32.25
N LYS A 204 5.02 -3.38 31.01
CA LYS A 204 5.28 -4.70 30.41
C LYS A 204 6.79 -4.97 30.30
N ALA A 205 7.21 -6.12 30.83
CA ALA A 205 8.60 -6.61 30.76
C ALA A 205 8.97 -7.02 29.32
N GLY A 206 10.27 -7.07 29.03
CA GLY A 206 10.80 -7.35 27.69
C GLY A 206 11.29 -6.10 26.97
N SER A 207 12.04 -6.34 25.90
CA SER A 207 12.56 -5.30 25.01
C SER A 207 11.53 -4.92 23.92
N ILE A 208 10.58 -5.81 23.64
CA ILE A 208 9.45 -5.56 22.74
C ILE A 208 8.09 -5.66 23.44
N VAL A 209 7.10 -4.92 22.95
CA VAL A 209 5.73 -4.93 23.45
C VAL A 209 4.73 -4.85 22.29
N GLN A 210 3.82 -5.81 22.17
CA GLN A 210 2.71 -5.71 21.22
C GLN A 210 1.67 -4.70 21.71
N VAL A 211 1.26 -3.81 20.81
CA VAL A 211 0.24 -2.78 21.06
C VAL A 211 -1.05 -3.19 20.35
N GLU A 212 -2.16 -3.16 21.08
CA GLU A 212 -3.48 -3.29 20.48
C GLU A 212 -3.85 -1.94 19.83
N LEU A 213 -4.07 -1.97 18.52
CA LEU A 213 -4.44 -0.79 17.76
C LEU A 213 -5.96 -0.70 17.64
N LYS A 214 -6.49 0.52 17.74
CA LYS A 214 -7.89 0.84 17.47
C LYS A 214 -7.96 1.88 16.38
N ASP A 215 -8.47 1.50 15.22
CA ASP A 215 -8.67 2.43 14.12
C ASP A 215 -9.80 3.40 14.45
N TYR A 216 -9.64 4.63 13.99
CA TYR A 216 -10.68 5.67 14.12
C TYR A 216 -11.33 5.99 12.75
N LYS A 217 -10.73 5.47 11.69
CA LYS A 217 -11.13 5.63 10.29
C LYS A 217 -10.73 4.37 9.53
N SER A 218 -11.63 3.87 8.70
CA SER A 218 -11.37 2.78 7.78
C SER A 218 -11.89 3.12 6.40
N VAL A 219 -11.23 2.58 5.39
CA VAL A 219 -11.53 2.79 3.98
C VAL A 219 -11.64 1.43 3.32
N SER A 220 -12.64 1.26 2.47
CA SER A 220 -12.77 0.13 1.55
C SER A 220 -12.92 0.66 0.13
N CYS A 221 -12.33 -0.01 -0.83
CA CYS A 221 -12.51 0.29 -2.25
C CYS A 221 -12.73 -0.99 -3.05
N GLY A 222 -13.21 -0.82 -4.29
CA GLY A 222 -13.29 -1.91 -5.25
C GLY A 222 -11.93 -2.49 -5.66
N ARG A 223 -11.93 -3.27 -6.73
CA ARG A 223 -10.72 -3.92 -7.24
C ARG A 223 -9.64 -2.91 -7.57
N THR A 224 -8.40 -3.29 -7.30
CA THR A 224 -7.22 -2.43 -7.39
C THR A 224 -6.28 -3.00 -8.45
N LEU A 225 -5.65 -2.13 -9.25
CA LEU A 225 -4.60 -2.54 -10.17
C LEU A 225 -3.35 -2.99 -9.38
N ILE A 226 -2.93 -4.24 -9.57
CA ILE A 226 -1.69 -4.76 -8.99
C ILE A 226 -0.62 -4.81 -10.07
N ASP A 227 0.45 -4.04 -9.89
CA ASP A 227 1.64 -4.17 -10.74
C ASP A 227 2.47 -5.39 -10.28
N GLU A 228 2.73 -6.32 -11.19
CA GLU A 228 3.44 -7.58 -10.90
C GLU A 228 4.82 -7.36 -10.24
N LYS A 229 5.47 -6.23 -10.52
CA LYS A 229 6.83 -5.93 -10.01
C LYS A 229 6.80 -5.01 -8.80
N CYS A 230 5.83 -4.11 -8.73
CA CYS A 230 5.62 -3.18 -7.62
C CYS A 230 4.16 -3.27 -7.11
N PRO A 231 3.79 -4.31 -6.33
CA PRO A 231 2.38 -4.56 -5.98
C PRO A 231 1.69 -3.41 -5.26
N PHE A 232 2.45 -2.58 -4.54
CA PHE A 232 1.93 -1.40 -3.83
C PHE A 232 1.88 -0.12 -4.66
N MET A 233 2.19 -0.16 -5.96
CA MET A 233 2.34 1.03 -6.79
C MET A 233 1.03 1.78 -7.04
N TYR A 234 -0.11 1.11 -7.03
CA TYR A 234 -1.41 1.70 -7.37
C TYR A 234 -2.51 1.43 -6.33
N THR A 235 -2.12 0.99 -5.13
CA THR A 235 -3.09 0.62 -4.10
C THR A 235 -3.76 1.84 -3.47
N ILE A 236 -4.85 1.60 -2.73
CA ILE A 236 -5.61 2.66 -2.04
C ILE A 236 -4.74 3.51 -1.09
N GLN A 237 -3.55 3.02 -0.71
CA GLN A 237 -2.59 3.79 0.07
C GLN A 237 -2.27 5.15 -0.55
N ASN A 238 -2.17 5.19 -1.87
CA ASN A 238 -1.75 6.38 -2.60
C ASN A 238 -2.81 7.46 -2.58
N ALA A 239 -4.10 7.11 -2.43
CA ALA A 239 -5.15 8.10 -2.28
C ALA A 239 -5.12 8.83 -0.92
N PHE A 240 -4.24 8.43 0.00
CA PHE A 240 -4.14 9.00 1.35
C PHE A 240 -2.68 9.22 1.77
N ASP A 241 -1.71 9.20 0.85
CA ASP A 241 -0.29 9.30 1.19
C ASP A 241 0.21 10.76 1.27
N LYS A 242 -0.64 11.73 0.92
CA LYS A 242 -0.33 13.16 0.84
C LYS A 242 0.66 13.51 -0.27
N ASN A 243 0.80 12.65 -1.26
CA ASN A 243 1.63 12.85 -2.42
C ASN A 243 0.76 12.82 -3.69
N PRO A 244 0.36 13.97 -4.23
CA PRO A 244 -0.45 14.02 -5.45
C PRO A 244 0.26 13.44 -6.70
N GLU A 245 1.55 13.09 -6.62
CA GLU A 245 2.27 12.41 -7.70
C GLU A 245 2.11 10.89 -7.70
N THR A 246 1.36 10.32 -6.75
CA THR A 246 0.93 8.92 -6.74
C THR A 246 -0.57 8.85 -7.07
N ALA A 247 -1.11 7.65 -7.25
CA ALA A 247 -2.54 7.46 -7.44
C ALA A 247 -2.99 6.06 -7.02
N TYR A 248 -4.21 5.99 -6.51
CA TYR A 248 -5.01 4.77 -6.54
C TYR A 248 -5.53 4.57 -7.97
N VAL A 249 -5.42 3.34 -8.48
CA VAL A 249 -5.91 2.95 -9.80
C VAL A 249 -6.83 1.75 -9.62
N GLU A 250 -8.06 1.87 -10.09
CA GLU A 250 -9.00 0.74 -10.10
C GLU A 250 -8.65 -0.27 -11.19
N ASN A 251 -9.18 -1.49 -11.08
CA ASN A 251 -9.06 -2.53 -12.11
C ASN A 251 -10.38 -3.30 -12.22
N THR A 252 -11.47 -2.60 -12.49
CA THR A 252 -12.81 -3.15 -12.69
C THR A 252 -13.20 -3.13 -14.16
N GLU A 253 -14.10 -4.01 -14.58
CA GLU A 253 -14.53 -4.08 -15.99
C GLU A 253 -15.26 -2.82 -16.47
N ASP A 254 -15.99 -2.15 -15.58
CA ASP A 254 -16.70 -0.90 -15.84
C ASP A 254 -15.81 0.35 -15.74
N ASN A 255 -14.58 0.19 -15.21
CA ASN A 255 -13.63 1.25 -14.92
C ASN A 255 -14.16 2.26 -13.88
N GLU A 256 -15.06 1.84 -13.00
CA GLU A 256 -15.69 2.70 -12.00
C GLU A 256 -14.99 2.63 -10.65
N ILE A 257 -14.71 3.79 -10.05
CA ILE A 257 -14.24 3.86 -8.66
C ILE A 257 -15.44 3.81 -7.71
N THR A 258 -15.35 2.89 -6.74
CA THR A 258 -16.20 2.84 -5.54
C THR A 258 -15.32 2.88 -4.29
N ILE A 259 -15.59 3.83 -3.38
CA ILE A 259 -14.85 4.00 -2.13
C ILE A 259 -15.83 4.26 -0.98
N SER A 260 -15.72 3.48 0.08
CA SER A 260 -16.43 3.67 1.34
C SER A 260 -15.45 4.10 2.42
N ILE A 261 -15.76 5.16 3.16
CA ILE A 261 -14.97 5.66 4.28
C ILE A 261 -15.85 5.70 5.51
N PHE A 262 -15.47 4.94 6.54
CA PHE A 262 -16.06 5.03 7.86
C PHE A 262 -15.15 5.86 8.77
N SER A 263 -15.72 6.76 9.57
CA SER A 263 -14.98 7.46 10.61
C SER A 263 -15.79 7.66 11.89
N ASP A 264 -15.10 7.53 13.02
CA ASP A 264 -15.62 7.90 14.34
C ASP A 264 -15.92 9.42 14.44
N LYS A 265 -15.35 10.22 13.53
CA LYS A 265 -15.60 11.66 13.44
C LYS A 265 -16.65 11.96 12.38
N LYS A 266 -17.41 13.02 12.64
CA LYS A 266 -18.32 13.58 11.65
C LYS A 266 -17.56 14.38 10.59
N ILE A 267 -17.88 14.10 9.33
CA ILE A 267 -17.29 14.65 8.11
C ILE A 267 -18.35 15.54 7.45
N LYS A 268 -17.94 16.73 7.03
CA LYS A 268 -18.78 17.70 6.34
C LYS A 268 -18.26 18.04 4.93
N ARG A 269 -17.01 17.67 4.64
CA ARG A 269 -16.36 17.93 3.35
C ARG A 269 -15.49 16.76 2.93
N VAL A 270 -15.51 16.49 1.63
CA VAL A 270 -14.61 15.55 0.95
C VAL A 270 -13.81 16.35 -0.08
N GLY A 271 -12.49 16.28 -0.03
CA GLY A 271 -11.58 16.81 -1.02
C GLY A 271 -11.09 15.69 -1.92
N ILE A 272 -11.03 15.93 -3.24
CA ILE A 272 -10.48 14.99 -4.21
C ILE A 272 -9.46 15.69 -5.10
N ILE A 273 -8.33 15.01 -5.37
CA ILE A 273 -7.45 15.29 -6.51
C ILE A 273 -7.71 14.19 -7.54
N ASN A 274 -8.33 14.58 -8.65
CA ASN A 274 -8.86 13.67 -9.65
C ASN A 274 -7.78 13.24 -10.66
N GLY A 275 -7.76 11.97 -11.07
CA GLY A 275 -6.82 11.44 -12.06
C GLY A 275 -5.41 11.21 -11.55
N PHE A 276 -4.53 10.67 -12.42
CA PHE A 276 -3.11 10.46 -12.11
C PHE A 276 -2.28 11.70 -12.45
N VAL A 277 -2.19 12.65 -11.51
CA VAL A 277 -1.70 14.01 -11.79
C VAL A 277 -0.17 14.16 -11.75
N LYS A 278 0.59 13.05 -11.67
CA LYS A 278 2.07 13.05 -11.71
C LYS A 278 2.65 13.84 -12.89
N SER A 279 2.01 13.76 -14.05
CA SER A 279 2.34 14.58 -15.22
C SER A 279 1.10 14.82 -16.08
N PRO A 280 1.08 15.87 -16.92
CA PRO A 280 -0.02 16.10 -17.86
C PRO A 280 -0.29 14.89 -18.77
N ASN A 281 0.78 14.24 -19.24
CA ASN A 281 0.66 13.05 -20.09
C ASN A 281 -0.03 11.89 -19.36
N LEU A 282 0.37 11.59 -18.12
CA LEU A 282 -0.27 10.52 -17.34
C LEU A 282 -1.73 10.87 -17.01
N TYR A 283 -2.02 12.14 -16.74
CA TYR A 283 -3.38 12.60 -16.48
C TYR A 283 -4.29 12.38 -17.69
N GLU A 284 -3.88 12.78 -18.90
CA GLU A 284 -4.67 12.61 -20.13
C GLU A 284 -4.71 11.16 -20.63
N SER A 285 -3.71 10.35 -20.27
CA SER A 285 -3.65 8.94 -20.68
C SER A 285 -4.61 8.03 -19.93
N ASN A 286 -5.08 8.39 -18.74
CA ASN A 286 -5.98 7.58 -17.92
C ASN A 286 -7.39 8.17 -17.88
N ASN A 287 -8.37 7.36 -17.46
CA ASN A 287 -9.69 7.88 -17.16
C ASN A 287 -9.64 8.81 -15.93
N ARG A 288 -10.48 9.84 -15.96
CA ARG A 288 -10.69 10.79 -14.85
C ARG A 288 -12.18 10.86 -14.57
N ILE A 289 -12.54 11.10 -13.31
CA ILE A 289 -13.95 11.23 -12.92
C ILE A 289 -14.49 12.56 -13.47
N ARG A 290 -15.62 12.50 -14.18
CA ARG A 290 -16.39 13.67 -14.62
C ARG A 290 -17.53 13.97 -13.64
N GLU A 291 -18.30 12.94 -13.31
CA GLU A 291 -19.39 13.00 -12.32
C GLU A 291 -19.24 11.87 -11.31
N MET A 292 -19.61 12.13 -10.06
CA MET A 292 -19.64 11.13 -9.00
C MET A 292 -20.76 11.40 -8.00
N TYR A 293 -21.23 10.34 -7.35
CA TYR A 293 -21.98 10.44 -6.12
C TYR A 293 -21.05 10.57 -4.92
N ILE A 294 -21.41 11.46 -3.99
CA ILE A 294 -20.94 11.41 -2.60
C ILE A 294 -22.18 11.41 -1.70
N ASN A 295 -22.46 10.30 -1.03
CA ASN A 295 -23.68 10.10 -0.21
C ASN A 295 -24.96 10.54 -0.95
N ASP A 296 -25.23 9.93 -2.11
CA ASP A 296 -26.40 10.15 -2.97
C ASP A 296 -26.51 11.53 -3.62
N LYS A 297 -25.54 12.43 -3.41
CA LYS A 297 -25.47 13.72 -4.11
C LYS A 297 -24.45 13.68 -5.25
N ILE A 298 -24.90 14.07 -6.44
CA ILE A 298 -24.04 14.19 -7.63
C ILE A 298 -23.17 15.44 -7.51
N PHE A 299 -21.88 15.28 -7.82
CA PHE A 299 -20.92 16.36 -7.97
C PHE A 299 -20.17 16.21 -9.29
N GLU A 300 -19.88 17.34 -9.92
CA GLU A 300 -19.09 17.43 -11.14
C GLU A 300 -17.63 17.82 -10.81
N LEU A 301 -16.69 17.15 -11.45
CA LEU A 301 -15.26 17.47 -11.47
C LEU A 301 -14.90 18.01 -12.85
N LYS A 302 -14.23 19.16 -12.89
CA LYS A 302 -13.71 19.72 -14.15
C LYS A 302 -12.48 18.95 -14.59
N ASP A 303 -12.33 18.74 -15.90
CA ASP A 303 -11.13 18.14 -16.50
C ASP A 303 -9.97 19.14 -16.50
N VAL A 304 -9.28 19.25 -15.36
CA VAL A 304 -8.15 20.14 -15.15
C VAL A 304 -7.03 19.37 -14.47
N HIS A 305 -5.87 19.30 -15.13
CA HIS A 305 -4.64 18.80 -14.51
C HIS A 305 -4.23 19.75 -13.39
N SER A 306 -4.44 19.32 -12.15
CA SER A 306 -4.14 20.11 -10.95
C SER A 306 -3.75 19.18 -9.80
N LYS A 307 -2.81 19.64 -8.97
CA LYS A 307 -2.45 18.99 -7.70
C LYS A 307 -3.20 19.59 -6.50
N ASP A 308 -4.21 20.41 -6.76
CA ASP A 308 -5.04 21.03 -5.72
C ASP A 308 -6.32 20.24 -5.49
N PHE A 309 -6.73 20.13 -4.22
CA PHE A 309 -8.00 19.52 -3.85
C PHE A 309 -9.20 20.35 -4.34
N VAL A 310 -10.14 19.66 -4.98
CA VAL A 310 -11.51 20.16 -5.14
C VAL A 310 -12.34 19.65 -3.98
N PHE A 311 -12.91 20.55 -3.18
CA PHE A 311 -13.70 20.20 -2.00
C PHE A 311 -15.21 20.30 -2.23
N PHE A 312 -15.91 19.25 -1.82
CA PHE A 312 -17.35 19.10 -1.89
C PHE A 312 -17.96 19.17 -0.49
N GLY A 313 -18.92 20.05 -0.30
CA GLY A 313 -19.70 20.12 0.94
C GLY A 313 -20.83 19.10 0.92
N ILE A 314 -20.91 18.30 1.99
CA ILE A 314 -21.90 17.23 2.17
C ILE A 314 -22.66 17.42 3.49
N PRO A 315 -23.85 16.81 3.62
CA PRO A 315 -24.48 16.65 4.93
C PRO A 315 -23.53 15.96 5.91
N LEU A 316 -23.57 16.38 7.16
CA LEU A 316 -22.70 15.86 8.20
C LEU A 316 -22.89 14.34 8.36
N SER A 317 -21.87 13.55 8.07
CA SER A 317 -21.94 12.08 8.10
C SER A 317 -20.71 11.45 8.76
N SER A 318 -20.85 10.24 9.28
CA SER A 318 -19.70 9.40 9.69
C SER A 318 -19.28 8.43 8.57
N ASP A 319 -20.17 8.22 7.61
CA ASP A 319 -20.04 7.27 6.52
C ASP A 319 -20.04 8.05 5.22
N ILE A 320 -19.00 7.90 4.41
CA ILE A 320 -18.87 8.51 3.09
C ILE A 320 -18.82 7.39 2.06
N TYR A 321 -19.71 7.45 1.08
CA TYR A 321 -19.70 6.60 -0.09
C TYR A 321 -19.47 7.45 -1.33
N ILE A 322 -18.37 7.16 -2.04
CA ILE A 322 -17.97 7.79 -3.30
C ILE A 322 -18.18 6.76 -4.40
N GLN A 323 -18.92 7.11 -5.45
CA GLN A 323 -19.12 6.26 -6.61
C GLN A 323 -19.05 7.07 -7.91
N THR A 324 -18.33 6.54 -8.89
CA THR A 324 -18.25 7.12 -10.23
C THR A 324 -19.62 7.10 -10.93
N VAL A 325 -19.94 8.15 -11.69
CA VAL A 325 -21.14 8.25 -12.52
C VAL A 325 -20.77 8.43 -13.98
N GLU A 326 -19.83 9.33 -14.25
CA GLU A 326 -19.35 9.59 -15.60
C GLU A 326 -17.84 9.83 -15.60
N LEU A 327 -17.18 9.50 -16.71
CA LEU A 327 -15.73 9.57 -16.88
C LEU A 327 -15.35 10.45 -18.08
N TYR A 328 -14.27 11.22 -17.93
CA TYR A 328 -13.46 11.65 -19.07
C TYR A 328 -12.56 10.50 -19.48
N LYS A 329 -12.75 9.96 -20.69
CA LYS A 329 -11.97 8.82 -21.16
C LYS A 329 -10.50 9.20 -21.44
N GLY A 330 -9.59 8.35 -20.97
CA GLY A 330 -8.16 8.47 -21.25
C GLY A 330 -7.85 8.21 -22.72
N ASN A 331 -6.71 8.72 -23.20
CA ASN A 331 -6.25 8.49 -24.57
C ASN A 331 -5.47 7.19 -24.77
N ARG A 332 -5.18 6.45 -23.68
CA ARG A 332 -4.33 5.24 -23.73
C ARG A 332 -4.79 4.10 -22.83
N TYR A 333 -5.14 4.41 -21.59
CA TYR A 333 -5.53 3.44 -20.57
C TYR A 333 -7.01 3.63 -20.24
N SER A 334 -7.70 2.52 -19.97
CA SER A 334 -9.10 2.53 -19.56
C SER A 334 -9.26 2.67 -18.05
N ASP A 335 -8.20 2.51 -17.27
CA ASP A 335 -8.25 2.56 -15.81
C ASP A 335 -8.50 3.99 -15.32
N THR A 336 -9.36 4.11 -14.30
CA THR A 336 -9.71 5.35 -13.61
C THR A 336 -8.81 5.56 -12.41
N CYS A 337 -8.32 6.79 -12.26
CA CYS A 337 -7.34 7.14 -11.23
C CYS A 337 -7.87 8.20 -10.26
N ILE A 338 -7.49 8.10 -8.99
CA ILE A 338 -7.59 9.19 -7.99
C ILE A 338 -6.23 9.37 -7.34
N ALA A 339 -5.70 10.60 -7.37
CA ALA A 339 -4.43 10.91 -6.73
C ALA A 339 -4.60 11.05 -5.21
N GLU A 340 -5.59 11.78 -4.72
CA GLU A 340 -5.75 12.04 -3.27
C GLU A 340 -7.20 12.19 -2.86
N ILE A 341 -7.50 11.79 -1.63
CA ILE A 341 -8.76 11.97 -0.93
C ILE A 341 -8.50 12.55 0.46
N GLN A 342 -9.21 13.63 0.79
CA GLN A 342 -9.15 14.23 2.12
C GLN A 342 -10.55 14.40 2.72
N ILE A 343 -10.76 13.97 3.96
CA ILE A 343 -12.02 14.18 4.69
C ILE A 343 -11.86 15.27 5.76
N LYS A 344 -12.85 16.16 5.91
CA LYS A 344 -12.84 17.31 6.86
C LYS A 344 -14.19 17.60 7.49
#